data_AF-A0A7C0U2F5-F1
#
_entry.id   AF-A0A7C0U2F5-F1
#
_cell.length_a   1.000
_cell.length_b   1.000
_cell.length_c   1.000
_cell.angle_alpha   90.00
_cell.angle_beta   90.00
_cell.angle_gamma   90.00
#
_symmetry.space_group_name_H-M   'P 1'
#
loop_
_entity.id
_entity.type
_entity.pdbx_description
1 polymer ?
#
loop_
_entity_poly.entity_id
_entity_poly.type
_entity_poly.pdbx_seq_one_letter_code
_entity_poly.pdbx_strand_id
1 'polypeptide(L)'
;MAKKRSDSKQGIQYEKTQAKKHGAKHIGGPGKPDYQRGKVRGEVKNWSSPVHSDVVKEAKQKGIKEIVSKSGFTKPAEEMAKKYGIKLITKKK
;
A
#
# COMPACT_ATOMS: atom_id res chain seq x y z
N MET A 1 -26.75 -3.97 8.34
CA MET A 1 -25.41 -3.73 8.92
C MET A 1 -24.37 -4.43 8.05
N ALA A 2 -23.44 -3.68 7.43
CA ALA A 2 -22.39 -4.28 6.60
C ALA A 2 -21.42 -5.11 7.46
N LYS A 3 -21.31 -6.41 7.17
CA LYS A 3 -20.42 -7.35 7.86
C LYS A 3 -18.96 -6.90 7.59
N LYS A 4 -18.27 -6.36 8.62
CA LYS A 4 -16.85 -5.99 8.51
C LYS A 4 -16.07 -7.24 8.10
N ARG A 5 -15.50 -7.24 6.88
CA ARG A 5 -14.56 -8.28 6.46
C ARG A 5 -13.34 -8.14 7.38
N SER A 6 -13.16 -9.11 8.28
CA SER A 6 -11.93 -9.19 9.06
C SER A 6 -10.78 -9.48 8.10
N ASP A 7 -9.76 -8.64 8.08
CA ASP A 7 -8.52 -8.95 7.38
C ASP A 7 -8.01 -10.32 7.85
N SER A 8 -7.67 -11.19 6.89
CA SER A 8 -7.16 -12.50 7.23
C SER A 8 -5.87 -12.34 8.04
N LYS A 9 -5.62 -13.22 9.03
CA LYS A 9 -4.40 -13.18 9.85
C LYS A 9 -3.12 -13.09 9.00
N GLN A 10 -3.14 -13.68 7.80
CA GLN A 10 -2.05 -13.64 6.83
C GLN A 10 -1.83 -12.24 6.20
N GLY A 11 -2.88 -11.50 5.89
CA GLY A 11 -2.77 -10.12 5.38
C GLY A 11 -2.10 -9.19 6.39
N ILE A 12 -2.57 -9.25 7.64
CA ILE A 12 -2.03 -8.45 8.75
C ILE A 12 -0.55 -8.79 9.02
N GLN A 13 -0.17 -10.07 8.96
CA GLN A 13 1.23 -10.47 9.13
C GLN A 13 2.12 -9.91 8.00
N TYR A 14 1.63 -9.92 6.76
CA TYR A 14 2.36 -9.36 5.63
C TYR A 14 2.54 -7.85 5.77
N GLU A 15 1.50 -7.11 6.15
CA GLU A 15 1.56 -5.67 6.42
C GLU A 15 2.54 -5.33 7.54
N LYS A 16 2.49 -6.06 8.66
CA LYS A 16 3.46 -5.91 9.76
C LYS A 16 4.89 -6.13 9.30
N THR A 17 5.10 -7.13 8.45
CA THR A 17 6.44 -7.44 7.90
C THR A 17 6.93 -6.33 6.99
N GLN A 18 6.09 -5.80 6.11
CA GLN A 18 6.45 -4.67 5.24
C GLN A 18 6.71 -3.40 6.04
N ALA A 19 5.85 -3.08 7.02
CA ALA A 19 6.07 -1.97 7.93
C ALA A 19 7.44 -2.06 8.61
N LYS A 20 7.78 -3.23 9.17
CA LYS A 20 9.08 -3.47 9.80
C LYS A 20 10.25 -3.31 8.82
N LYS A 21 10.15 -3.84 7.60
CA LYS A 21 11.18 -3.68 6.55
C LYS A 21 11.46 -2.23 6.19
N HIS A 22 10.43 -1.39 6.25
CA HIS A 22 10.56 0.04 5.97
C HIS A 22 10.98 0.86 7.20
N GLY A 23 11.15 0.25 8.38
CA GLY A 23 11.39 0.97 9.63
C GLY A 23 10.19 1.81 10.08
N ALA A 24 8.98 1.37 9.69
CA ALA A 24 7.73 2.07 9.91
C ALA A 24 6.90 1.43 11.02
N LYS A 25 6.05 2.23 11.68
CA LYS A 25 5.04 1.73 12.62
C LYS A 25 3.86 1.20 11.82
N HIS A 26 3.52 -0.07 12.00
CA HIS A 26 2.28 -0.63 11.48
C HIS A 26 1.09 0.02 12.20
N ILE A 27 0.12 0.51 11.42
CA ILE A 27 -1.10 1.12 11.95
C ILE A 27 -2.26 0.15 11.71
N GLY A 28 -2.52 -0.15 10.43
CA GLY A 28 -3.59 -1.07 10.02
C GLY A 28 -4.99 -0.60 10.41
N GLY A 29 -5.99 -1.25 9.81
CA GLY A 29 -7.40 -1.10 10.15
C GLY A 29 -8.19 -0.14 9.24
N PRO A 30 -9.53 -0.16 9.36
CA PRO A 30 -10.41 0.49 8.40
C PRO A 30 -10.17 2.00 8.29
N GLY A 31 -9.93 2.48 7.07
CA GLY A 31 -9.73 3.91 6.78
C GLY A 31 -8.37 4.48 7.23
N LYS A 32 -7.46 3.63 7.73
CA LYS A 32 -6.09 4.01 8.11
C LYS A 32 -5.09 3.44 7.11
N PRO A 33 -3.90 4.06 6.96
CA PRO A 33 -2.81 3.49 6.17
C PRO A 33 -2.24 2.25 6.87
N ASP A 34 -1.60 1.37 6.11
CA ASP A 34 -1.03 0.14 6.66
C ASP A 34 0.19 0.42 7.54
N TYR A 35 0.98 1.43 7.17
CA TYR A 35 2.11 1.88 7.98
C TYR A 35 2.36 3.38 7.90
N GLN A 36 3.08 3.89 8.88
CA GLN A 36 3.59 5.26 8.92
C GLN A 36 5.06 5.30 9.31
N ARG A 37 5.85 6.04 8.53
CA ARG A 37 7.27 6.33 8.75
C ARG A 37 7.46 7.83 8.86
N GLY A 38 7.52 8.35 10.08
CA GLY A 38 7.52 9.80 10.32
C GLY A 38 6.27 10.44 9.74
N LYS A 39 6.43 11.36 8.77
CA LYS A 39 5.31 12.01 8.05
C LYS A 39 4.81 11.22 6.84
N VAL A 40 5.48 10.12 6.48
CA VAL A 40 5.17 9.31 5.29
C VAL A 40 4.14 8.24 5.64
N ARG A 41 3.01 8.23 4.93
CA ARG A 41 1.96 7.19 5.03
C ARG A 41 2.14 6.22 3.87
N GLY A 42 2.09 4.92 4.15
CA GLY A 42 2.27 3.86 3.17
C GLY A 42 1.13 2.84 3.15
N GLU A 43 0.86 2.30 1.96
CA GLU A 43 -0.11 1.23 1.73
C GLU A 43 0.56 0.02 1.09
N VAL A 44 0.12 -1.17 1.48
CA VAL A 44 0.66 -2.47 1.09
C VAL A 44 -0.42 -3.26 0.35
N LYS A 45 -0.13 -3.63 -0.89
CA LYS A 45 -0.96 -4.49 -1.71
C LYS A 45 -0.30 -5.85 -1.85
N ASN A 46 -0.78 -6.82 -1.06
CA ASN A 46 -0.38 -8.22 -1.14
C ASN A 46 -1.16 -8.97 -2.24
N TRP A 47 -1.28 -8.36 -3.42
CA TRP A 47 -2.03 -8.94 -4.53
C TRP A 47 -1.12 -9.85 -5.35
N SER A 48 -1.71 -10.90 -5.94
CA SER A 48 -1.06 -11.74 -6.95
C SER A 48 -0.97 -11.04 -8.31
N SER A 49 -1.88 -10.11 -8.58
CA SER A 49 -1.89 -9.29 -9.79
C SER A 49 -1.19 -7.94 -9.58
N PRO A 50 -0.64 -7.33 -10.64
CA PRO A 50 -0.10 -5.98 -10.58
C PRO A 50 -1.14 -4.94 -10.14
N VAL A 51 -0.67 -3.88 -9.48
CA VAL A 51 -1.53 -2.79 -9.03
C VAL A 51 -1.92 -1.89 -10.21
N HIS A 52 -3.21 -1.59 -10.30
CA HIS A 52 -3.80 -0.73 -11.33
C HIS A 52 -3.76 0.75 -10.95
N SER A 53 -4.00 1.60 -11.94
CA SER A 53 -3.99 3.06 -11.83
C SER A 53 -4.97 3.59 -10.78
N ASP A 54 -6.18 3.04 -10.66
CA ASP A 54 -7.17 3.54 -9.70
C ASP A 54 -6.73 3.46 -8.24
N VAL A 55 -5.93 2.45 -7.88
CA VAL A 55 -5.33 2.35 -6.54
C VAL A 55 -4.40 3.53 -6.26
N VAL A 56 -3.70 4.02 -7.28
CA VAL A 56 -2.82 5.19 -7.17
C VAL A 56 -3.64 6.47 -7.00
N LYS A 57 -4.81 6.59 -7.65
CA LYS A 57 -5.74 7.73 -7.45
C LYS A 57 -6.27 7.74 -6.02
N GLU A 58 -6.72 6.59 -5.51
CA GLU A 58 -7.18 6.46 -4.13
C GLU A 58 -6.08 6.80 -3.14
N ALA A 59 -4.85 6.30 -3.36
CA ALA A 59 -3.70 6.62 -2.52
C ALA A 59 -3.45 8.14 -2.48
N LYS A 60 -3.56 8.83 -3.62
CA LYS A 60 -3.46 10.29 -3.67
C LYS A 60 -4.54 10.97 -2.83
N GLN A 61 -5.80 10.55 -2.95
CA GLN A 61 -6.92 11.10 -2.16
C GLN A 61 -6.72 10.88 -0.65
N LYS A 62 -6.16 9.72 -0.27
CA LYS A 62 -5.84 9.36 1.12
C LYS A 62 -4.56 10.03 1.66
N GLY A 63 -3.84 10.79 0.82
CA GLY A 63 -2.57 11.43 1.19
C GLY A 63 -1.42 10.43 1.40
N ILE A 64 -1.50 9.28 0.75
CA ILE A 64 -0.48 8.22 0.82
C ILE A 64 0.66 8.55 -0.13
N LYS A 65 1.88 8.32 0.35
CA LYS A 65 3.11 8.70 -0.33
C LYS A 65 3.91 7.49 -0.81
N GLU A 66 3.63 6.31 -0.27
CA GLU A 66 4.30 5.07 -0.64
C GLU A 66 3.28 3.96 -0.90
N ILE A 67 3.45 3.22 -1.98
CA ILE A 67 2.67 2.01 -2.27
C ILE A 67 3.64 0.85 -2.44
N VAL A 68 3.48 -0.19 -1.64
CA VAL A 68 4.24 -1.43 -1.71
C VAL A 68 3.38 -2.48 -2.41
N SER A 69 3.86 -3.07 -3.49
CA SER A 69 3.16 -4.15 -4.20
C SER A 69 4.02 -5.41 -4.26
N LYS A 70 3.40 -6.56 -3.96
CA LYS A 70 4.03 -7.87 -4.11
C LYS A 70 4.31 -8.20 -5.58
N SER A 71 3.30 -8.01 -6.44
CA SER A 71 3.35 -8.40 -7.87
C SER A 71 3.70 -7.26 -8.82
N GLY A 72 4.05 -6.08 -8.29
CA GLY A 72 4.43 -4.92 -9.09
C GLY A 72 3.27 -4.02 -9.48
N PHE A 73 3.49 -3.23 -10.53
CA PHE A 73 2.57 -2.18 -10.99
C PHE A 73 2.35 -2.30 -12.49
N THR A 74 1.18 -1.87 -12.94
CA THR A 74 0.90 -1.68 -14.36
C THR A 74 1.53 -0.38 -14.88
N LYS A 75 1.85 -0.28 -16.17
CA LYS A 75 2.39 0.96 -16.77
C LYS A 75 1.55 2.21 -16.46
N PRO A 76 0.21 2.18 -16.59
CA PRO A 76 -0.63 3.33 -16.23
C PRO A 76 -0.52 3.71 -14.75
N ALA A 77 -0.31 2.74 -13.85
CA ALA A 77 -0.10 3.01 -12.43
C ALA A 77 1.26 3.70 -12.18
N GLU A 78 2.30 3.30 -12.88
CA GLU A 78 3.63 3.92 -12.80
C GLU A 78 3.62 5.37 -13.28
N GLU A 79 2.98 5.64 -14.42
CA GLU A 79 2.83 6.99 -14.97
C GLU A 79 2.06 7.91 -14.01
N MET A 80 0.95 7.42 -13.46
CA MET A 80 0.18 8.21 -12.50
C MET A 80 0.93 8.41 -11.17
N ALA A 81 1.66 7.41 -10.70
CA ALA A 81 2.44 7.55 -9.48
C ALA A 81 3.54 8.60 -9.65
N LYS A 82 4.21 8.62 -10.81
CA LYS A 82 5.17 9.67 -11.17
C LYS A 82 4.50 11.05 -11.21
N LYS A 83 3.33 11.17 -11.82
CA LYS A 83 2.54 12.43 -11.86
C LYS A 83 2.17 12.93 -10.46
N TYR A 84 1.85 12.04 -9.53
CA TYR A 84 1.42 12.40 -8.18
C TYR A 84 2.54 12.45 -7.14
N GLY A 85 3.77 12.11 -7.52
CA GLY A 85 4.91 12.02 -6.61
C GLY A 85 4.73 10.93 -5.56
N ILE A 86 4.11 9.81 -5.93
CA ILE A 86 3.92 8.63 -5.07
C ILE A 86 5.04 7.65 -5.37
N LYS A 87 5.72 7.18 -4.32
CA LYS A 87 6.81 6.21 -4.45
C LYS A 87 6.26 4.80 -4.56
N LEU A 88 6.60 4.12 -5.65
CA LEU A 88 6.25 2.73 -5.88
C LEU A 88 7.39 1.83 -5.40
N ILE A 89 7.04 0.80 -4.62
CA ILE A 89 7.99 -0.16 -4.06
C ILE A 89 7.54 -1.55 -4.48
N THR A 90 8.36 -2.22 -5.29
CA THR A 90 8.15 -3.61 -5.68
C THR A 90 9.14 -4.51 -4.94
N LYS A 91 8.77 -5.79 -4.77
CA LYS A 91 9.78 -6.77 -4.36
C LYS A 91 10.75 -6.92 -5.55
N LYS A 92 11.99 -6.45 -5.40
CA LYS A 92 13.06 -6.80 -6.35
C LYS A 92 13.16 -8.33 -6.39
N LYS A 93 13.14 -8.89 -7.60
CA LYS A 93 13.49 -10.30 -7.85
C LYS A 93 14.92 -10.55 -7.39
#